data_AF-A0A830EBA4-F1
#
_entry.id   AF-A0A830EBA4-F1
#
_cell.length_a   1.000
_cell.length_b   1.000
_cell.length_c   1.000
_cell.angle_alpha   90.00
_cell.angle_beta   90.00
_cell.angle_gamma   90.00
#
_symmetry.space_group_name_H-M   'P 1'
#
loop_
_entity.id
_entity.type
_entity.pdbx_description
1 polymer ?
#
loop_
_entity_poly.entity_id
_entity_poly.type
_entity_poly.pdbx_seq_one_letter_code
_entity_poly.pdbx_strand_id
1 'polypeptide(L)'
;MRVADRYLGHREMPDIAARLSDAGPLRVVLSDTDRRRSRVRTETVDGADLGIVVPGELGDVLETEDGALVVVELAAVDALVVDFGDADVDATAALAFGHAAGNRHWDMAVRGDEALFPVPDTRDRMLDALAGEVPDGVTTRFEQVPPTTFGDAPADHKHTPEERAHDHTHGGGAHQHGHSHEERAHDHGNRATGEAPDE
;
A
#
# COMPACT_ATOMS: atom_id res chain seq x y z
N MET A 1 13.25 -9.03 -25.95
CA MET A 1 13.08 -8.58 -24.56
C MET A 1 14.34 -8.97 -23.81
N ARG A 2 15.02 -8.01 -23.17
CA ARG A 2 16.16 -8.30 -22.27
C ARG A 2 15.64 -8.65 -20.88
N VAL A 3 16.41 -9.36 -20.07
CA VAL A 3 16.03 -9.69 -18.68
C VAL A 3 17.14 -9.25 -17.73
N ALA A 4 16.77 -8.44 -16.73
CA ALA A 4 17.59 -8.07 -15.58
C ALA A 4 17.23 -8.97 -14.39
N ASP A 5 18.15 -9.83 -13.98
CA ASP A 5 17.92 -10.87 -12.97
C ASP A 5 18.84 -10.76 -11.75
N ARG A 6 19.85 -9.88 -11.82
CA ARG A 6 20.86 -9.73 -10.77
C ARG A 6 20.89 -8.32 -10.23
N TYR A 7 20.71 -8.21 -8.91
CA TYR A 7 20.94 -6.96 -8.18
C TYR A 7 22.44 -6.77 -7.90
N LEU A 8 22.96 -5.58 -8.21
CA LEU A 8 24.37 -5.23 -8.00
C LEU A 8 24.60 -4.31 -6.80
N GLY A 9 23.58 -3.59 -6.32
CA GLY A 9 23.71 -2.65 -5.21
C GLY A 9 23.22 -1.25 -5.54
N HIS A 10 23.70 -0.29 -4.76
CA HIS A 10 23.36 1.13 -4.90
C HIS A 10 24.32 1.85 -5.85
N ARG A 11 23.81 2.81 -6.62
CA ARG A 11 24.61 3.61 -7.57
C ARG A 11 25.72 4.44 -6.90
N GLU A 12 25.58 4.72 -5.61
CA GLU A 12 26.55 5.48 -4.81
C GLU A 12 27.77 4.65 -4.36
N MET A 13 27.70 3.32 -4.49
CA MET A 13 28.83 2.45 -4.17
C MET A 13 29.98 2.70 -5.16
N PRO A 14 31.22 2.94 -4.71
CA PRO A 14 32.33 3.33 -5.58
C PRO A 14 32.56 2.39 -6.78
N ASP A 15 32.52 1.08 -6.55
CA ASP A 15 32.72 0.07 -7.59
C ASP A 15 31.60 0.09 -8.64
N ILE A 16 30.36 0.38 -8.22
CA ILE A 16 29.20 0.46 -9.09
C ILE A 16 29.21 1.78 -9.87
N ALA A 17 29.50 2.90 -9.20
CA ALA A 17 29.61 4.21 -9.83
C ALA A 17 30.68 4.24 -10.93
N ALA A 18 31.83 3.59 -10.71
CA ALA A 18 32.87 3.43 -11.71
C ALA A 18 32.36 2.65 -12.94
N ARG A 19 31.73 1.49 -12.71
CA ARG A 19 31.16 0.67 -13.80
C ARG A 19 30.08 1.43 -14.60
N LEU A 20 29.22 2.19 -13.93
CA LEU A 20 28.17 2.98 -14.59
C LEU A 20 28.74 4.10 -15.47
N SER A 21 29.84 4.72 -15.03
CA SER A 21 30.50 5.80 -15.79
C SER A 21 31.12 5.29 -17.09
N ASP A 22 31.58 4.04 -17.12
CA ASP A 22 32.25 3.44 -18.28
C ASP A 22 31.30 2.74 -19.26
N ALA A 23 30.13 2.27 -18.81
CA ALA A 23 29.31 1.29 -19.56
C ALA A 23 28.09 1.85 -20.30
N GLY A 24 27.67 3.10 -20.05
CA GLY A 24 26.45 3.67 -20.66
C GLY A 24 25.18 2.87 -20.30
N PRO A 25 24.72 2.93 -19.04
CA PRO A 25 23.66 2.06 -18.52
C PRO A 25 22.30 2.32 -19.16
N LEU A 26 21.49 1.27 -19.26
CA LEU A 26 20.06 1.39 -19.56
C LEU A 26 19.36 2.05 -18.37
N ARG A 27 18.39 2.92 -18.62
CA ARG A 27 17.58 3.55 -17.57
C ARG A 27 16.16 3.05 -17.63
N VAL A 28 15.56 2.81 -16.48
CA VAL A 28 14.16 2.41 -16.35
C VAL A 28 13.50 3.18 -15.22
N VAL A 29 12.25 3.58 -15.43
CA VAL A 29 11.46 4.29 -14.42
C VAL A 29 10.35 3.36 -13.94
N LEU A 30 10.31 3.10 -12.63
CA LEU A 30 9.33 2.22 -12.00
C LEU A 30 8.43 2.98 -11.05
N SER A 31 7.17 2.54 -10.95
CA SER A 31 6.28 3.00 -9.89
C SER A 31 6.68 2.41 -8.53
N ASP A 32 6.20 3.01 -7.43
CA ASP A 32 6.37 2.42 -6.08
C ASP A 32 5.77 1.01 -5.98
N THR A 33 4.69 0.75 -6.72
CA THR A 33 4.09 -0.58 -6.78
C THR A 33 5.00 -1.56 -7.52
N ASP A 34 5.55 -1.16 -8.67
CA ASP A 34 6.38 -2.05 -9.48
C ASP A 34 7.70 -2.38 -8.80
N ARG A 35 8.34 -1.43 -8.09
CA ARG A 35 9.58 -1.72 -7.34
C ARG A 35 9.41 -2.79 -6.27
N ARG A 36 8.20 -2.99 -5.75
CA ARG A 36 7.91 -4.00 -4.71
C ARG A 36 7.62 -5.39 -5.28
N ARG A 37 7.54 -5.51 -6.62
CA ARG A 37 7.24 -6.77 -7.29
C ARG A 37 8.54 -7.48 -7.66
N SER A 38 8.57 -8.78 -7.41
CA SER A 38 9.70 -9.63 -7.81
C SER A 38 9.83 -9.84 -9.32
N ARG A 39 8.77 -9.53 -10.08
CA ARG A 39 8.70 -9.66 -11.53
C ARG A 39 7.94 -8.51 -12.15
N VAL A 40 8.60 -7.77 -13.02
CA VAL A 40 8.04 -6.61 -13.74
C VAL A 40 8.41 -6.73 -15.21
N ARG A 41 7.46 -6.43 -16.09
CA ARG A 41 7.75 -6.18 -17.50
C ARG A 41 7.55 -4.68 -17.74
N THR A 42 8.55 -4.04 -18.30
CA THR A 42 8.63 -2.59 -18.46
C THR A 42 9.45 -2.24 -19.69
N GLU A 43 9.64 -0.96 -19.93
CA GLU A 43 10.40 -0.41 -21.05
C GLU A 43 11.51 0.51 -20.51
N THR A 44 12.69 0.48 -21.13
CA THR A 44 13.73 1.46 -20.82
C THR A 44 13.31 2.86 -21.29
N VAL A 45 13.95 3.91 -20.78
CA VAL A 45 13.71 5.30 -21.21
C VAL A 45 13.89 5.48 -22.72
N ASP A 46 14.75 4.68 -23.35
CA ASP A 46 15.00 4.69 -24.80
C ASP A 46 14.03 3.80 -25.61
N GLY A 47 13.01 3.21 -24.98
CA GLY A 47 11.98 2.43 -25.68
C GLY A 47 12.28 0.94 -25.87
N ALA A 48 13.19 0.34 -25.09
CA ALA A 48 13.53 -1.08 -25.21
C ALA A 48 12.79 -1.96 -24.18
N ASP A 49 12.17 -3.05 -24.62
CA ASP A 49 11.44 -4.01 -23.76
C ASP A 49 12.39 -4.75 -22.80
N LEU A 50 12.11 -4.62 -21.49
CA LEU A 50 12.91 -5.12 -20.38
C LEU A 50 12.02 -5.90 -19.38
N GLY A 51 12.40 -7.13 -19.09
CA GLY A 51 11.91 -7.88 -17.93
C GLY A 51 12.85 -7.71 -16.74
N ILE A 52 12.31 -7.51 -15.55
CA ILE A 52 13.05 -7.49 -14.29
C ILE A 52 12.57 -8.68 -13.46
N VAL A 53 13.49 -9.53 -13.01
CA VAL A 53 13.21 -10.75 -12.22
C VAL A 53 14.22 -10.84 -11.08
N VAL A 54 13.96 -10.13 -9.98
CA VAL A 54 14.83 -10.10 -8.80
C VAL A 54 14.01 -10.43 -7.56
N PRO A 55 14.48 -11.29 -6.65
CA PRO A 55 13.78 -11.55 -5.40
C PRO A 55 13.83 -10.33 -4.47
N GLY A 56 12.70 -9.95 -3.90
CA GLY A 56 12.60 -8.83 -2.97
C GLY A 56 12.27 -7.51 -3.65
N GLU A 57 12.60 -6.41 -2.98
CA GLU A 57 12.42 -5.06 -3.51
C GLU A 57 13.49 -4.76 -4.56
N LEU A 58 13.08 -4.17 -5.68
CA LEU A 58 13.97 -3.77 -6.76
C LEU A 58 14.85 -2.62 -6.29
N GLY A 59 16.16 -2.86 -6.19
CA GLY A 59 17.14 -1.85 -5.82
C GLY A 59 17.63 -1.01 -7.00
N ASP A 60 18.62 -0.13 -6.76
CA ASP A 60 19.00 0.93 -7.70
C ASP A 60 19.67 0.42 -9.00
N VAL A 61 20.56 -0.58 -8.90
CA VAL A 61 21.36 -1.03 -10.05
C VAL A 61 21.22 -2.53 -10.24
N LEU A 62 20.79 -2.91 -11.44
CA LEU A 62 20.64 -4.29 -11.88
C LEU A 62 21.61 -4.61 -13.03
N GLU A 63 21.84 -5.89 -13.24
CA GLU A 63 22.58 -6.44 -14.37
C GLU A 63 21.67 -7.38 -15.15
N THR A 64 21.73 -7.28 -16.47
CA THR A 64 21.06 -8.20 -17.38
C THR A 64 21.85 -9.48 -17.60
N GLU A 65 21.19 -10.51 -18.12
CA GLU A 65 21.83 -11.78 -18.49
C GLU A 65 23.00 -11.59 -19.48
N ASP A 66 22.94 -10.56 -20.35
CA ASP A 66 24.01 -10.18 -21.29
C ASP A 66 25.06 -9.22 -20.69
N GLY A 67 25.00 -8.94 -19.37
CA GLY A 67 25.98 -8.14 -18.63
C GLY A 67 25.80 -6.63 -18.74
N ALA A 68 24.69 -6.16 -19.31
CA ALA A 68 24.38 -4.73 -19.38
C ALA A 68 23.89 -4.21 -18.02
N LEU A 69 24.28 -2.98 -17.68
CA LEU A 69 23.84 -2.33 -16.45
C LEU A 69 22.49 -1.65 -16.68
N VAL A 70 21.58 -1.79 -15.72
CA VAL A 70 20.28 -1.12 -15.68
C VAL A 70 20.21 -0.28 -14.41
N VAL A 71 19.96 1.01 -14.55
CA VAL A 71 19.68 1.93 -13.45
C VAL A 71 18.17 2.07 -13.30
N VAL A 72 17.68 1.74 -12.12
CA VAL A 72 16.29 1.89 -11.71
C VAL A 72 16.11 3.27 -11.10
N GLU A 73 15.17 4.02 -11.66
CA GLU A 73 14.69 5.28 -11.13
C GLU A 73 13.22 5.12 -10.73
N LEU A 74 12.78 5.88 -9.75
CA LEU A 74 11.39 5.83 -9.31
C LEU A 74 10.60 6.99 -9.93
N ALA A 75 9.42 6.67 -10.45
CA ALA A 75 8.50 7.65 -11.00
C ALA A 75 8.07 8.63 -9.91
N ALA A 76 8.22 9.93 -10.15
CA ALA A 76 7.65 10.94 -9.28
C ALA A 76 6.13 10.75 -9.17
N VAL A 77 5.61 11.01 -7.97
CA VAL A 77 4.19 10.90 -7.65
C VAL A 77 3.63 12.30 -7.53
N ASP A 78 2.44 12.50 -8.10
CA ASP A 78 1.69 13.73 -7.90
C ASP A 78 1.13 13.74 -6.48
N ALA A 79 1.40 14.80 -5.73
CA ALA A 79 0.96 14.96 -4.36
C ALA A 79 0.19 16.26 -4.18
N LEU A 80 -0.90 16.20 -3.42
CA LEU A 80 -1.53 17.38 -2.87
C LEU A 80 -0.79 17.76 -1.59
N VAL A 81 -0.26 18.98 -1.58
CA VAL A 81 0.33 19.62 -0.41
C VAL A 81 -0.72 20.51 0.22
N VAL A 82 -0.91 20.34 1.53
CA VAL A 82 -1.79 21.14 2.38
C VAL A 82 -0.89 21.89 3.36
N ASP A 83 -0.81 23.20 3.20
CA ASP A 83 0.15 24.07 3.88
C ASP A 83 -0.53 24.85 5.01
N PHE A 84 -0.08 24.58 6.24
CA PHE A 84 -0.59 25.18 7.47
C PHE A 84 0.27 26.35 7.98
N GLY A 85 1.42 26.65 7.36
CA GLY A 85 2.46 27.51 7.94
C GLY A 85 2.01 28.94 8.25
N ASP A 86 1.13 29.50 7.41
CA ASP A 86 0.58 30.86 7.59
C ASP A 86 -0.81 30.88 8.25
N ALA A 87 -1.37 29.71 8.55
CA ALA A 87 -2.75 29.57 9.02
C ALA A 87 -2.82 29.46 10.55
N ASP A 88 -3.71 30.23 11.17
CA ASP A 88 -4.02 30.10 12.61
C ASP A 88 -5.08 29.01 12.81
N VAL A 89 -4.63 27.75 12.70
CA VAL A 89 -5.49 26.57 12.81
C VAL A 89 -5.44 26.03 14.23
N ASP A 90 -6.60 25.91 14.87
CA ASP A 90 -6.68 25.29 16.18
C ASP A 90 -6.40 23.77 16.10
N ALA A 91 -5.87 23.22 17.20
CA ALA A 91 -5.48 21.81 17.23
C ALA A 91 -6.65 20.84 16.96
N THR A 92 -7.89 21.23 17.26
CA THR A 92 -9.05 20.36 17.02
C THR A 92 -9.49 20.37 15.55
N ALA A 93 -9.37 21.50 14.85
CA ALA A 93 -9.57 21.58 13.41
C ALA A 93 -8.51 20.79 12.64
N ALA A 94 -7.23 20.91 13.02
CA ALA A 94 -6.16 20.11 12.42
C ALA A 94 -6.38 18.60 12.64
N LEU A 95 -6.81 18.19 13.84
CA LEU A 95 -7.13 16.80 14.15
C LEU A 95 -8.35 16.29 13.37
N ALA A 96 -9.39 17.11 13.21
CA ALA A 96 -10.56 16.77 12.42
C ALA A 96 -10.20 16.55 10.95
N PHE A 97 -9.37 17.43 10.37
CA PHE A 97 -8.84 17.28 9.02
C PHE A 97 -8.04 15.97 8.87
N GLY A 98 -7.10 15.71 9.80
CA GLY A 98 -6.34 14.47 9.81
C GLY A 98 -7.21 13.23 9.93
N HIS A 99 -8.27 13.28 10.75
CA HIS A 99 -9.25 12.20 10.87
C HIS A 99 -10.04 11.98 9.56
N ALA A 100 -10.48 13.05 8.90
CA ALA A 100 -11.20 12.96 7.63
C ALA A 100 -10.32 12.35 6.53
N ALA A 101 -9.06 12.78 6.42
CA ALA A 101 -8.09 12.20 5.49
C ALA A 101 -7.78 10.73 5.84
N GLY A 102 -7.58 10.42 7.12
CA GLY A 102 -7.31 9.06 7.61
C GLY A 102 -8.49 8.09 7.39
N ASN A 103 -9.74 8.54 7.54
CA ASN A 103 -10.95 7.75 7.27
C ASN A 103 -11.08 7.35 5.79
N ARG A 104 -10.40 8.06 4.90
CA ARG A 104 -10.31 7.72 3.48
C ARG A 104 -9.16 6.75 3.16
N HIS A 105 -8.41 6.32 4.18
CA HIS A 105 -7.20 5.51 4.05
C HIS A 105 -6.17 6.12 3.09
N TRP A 106 -6.06 7.44 3.08
CA TRP A 106 -5.04 8.11 2.30
C TRP A 106 -3.69 8.04 3.02
N ASP A 107 -2.69 7.56 2.30
CA ASP A 107 -1.30 7.71 2.72
C ASP A 107 -0.98 9.19 2.93
N MET A 108 -0.16 9.48 3.94
CA MET A 108 0.19 10.84 4.30
C MET A 108 1.65 10.93 4.70
N ALA A 109 2.31 11.98 4.25
CA ALA A 109 3.62 12.38 4.73
C ALA A 109 3.53 13.78 5.33
N VAL A 110 4.42 14.10 6.27
CA VAL A 110 4.52 15.42 6.88
C VAL A 110 5.88 16.01 6.58
N ARG A 111 5.91 17.25 6.08
CA ARG A 111 7.12 18.00 5.75
C ARG A 111 7.04 19.39 6.37
N GLY A 112 7.59 19.54 7.57
CA GLY A 112 7.47 20.80 8.32
C GLY A 112 6.00 21.08 8.65
N ASP A 113 5.50 22.23 8.22
CA ASP A 113 4.10 22.66 8.41
C ASP A 113 3.18 22.21 7.25
N GLU A 114 3.63 21.26 6.43
CA GLU A 114 2.87 20.76 5.29
C GLU A 114 2.47 19.29 5.49
N ALA A 115 1.21 18.97 5.19
CA ALA A 115 0.74 17.60 5.00
C ALA A 115 0.66 17.28 3.51
N LEU A 116 1.26 16.16 3.10
CA LEU A 116 1.29 15.71 1.73
C LEU A 116 0.47 14.43 1.60
N PHE A 117 -0.29 14.33 0.52
CA PHE A 117 -1.10 13.16 0.19
C PHE A 117 -0.88 12.78 -1.28
N PRO A 118 -0.61 11.51 -1.61
CA PRO A 118 -0.49 11.09 -3.00
C PRO A 118 -1.85 11.19 -3.70
N VAL A 119 -1.87 11.64 -4.95
CA VAL A 119 -3.09 11.72 -5.76
C VAL A 119 -3.48 10.30 -6.22
N PRO A 120 -4.61 9.72 -5.77
CA PRO A 120 -4.92 8.31 -6.01
C PRO A 120 -5.46 8.03 -7.43
N ASP A 121 -6.17 8.99 -8.02
CA ASP A 121 -6.80 8.86 -9.35
C ASP A 121 -6.60 10.14 -10.18
N THR A 122 -7.22 11.24 -9.73
CA THR A 122 -7.24 12.52 -10.40
C THR A 122 -7.25 13.64 -9.35
N ARG A 123 -6.65 14.77 -9.70
CA ARG A 123 -6.60 15.97 -8.86
C ARG A 123 -8.00 16.43 -8.47
N ASP A 124 -8.94 16.46 -9.42
CA ASP A 124 -10.31 16.96 -9.20
C ASP A 124 -11.05 16.13 -8.15
N ARG A 125 -11.02 14.79 -8.26
CA ARG A 125 -11.65 13.91 -7.25
C ARG A 125 -11.08 14.11 -5.85
N MET A 126 -9.77 14.36 -5.76
CA MET A 126 -9.11 14.59 -4.49
C MET A 126 -9.54 15.92 -3.87
N LEU A 127 -9.60 16.98 -4.67
CA LEU A 127 -10.10 18.29 -4.23
C LEU A 127 -11.56 18.21 -3.81
N ASP A 128 -12.41 17.53 -4.58
CA ASP A 128 -13.82 17.31 -4.24
C ASP A 128 -13.97 16.55 -2.91
N ALA A 129 -13.10 15.57 -2.66
CA ALA A 129 -13.10 14.81 -1.41
C ALA A 129 -12.62 15.63 -0.19
N LEU A 130 -11.86 16.70 -0.40
CA LEU A 130 -11.39 17.61 0.64
C LEU A 130 -12.24 18.88 0.77
N ALA A 131 -13.21 19.06 -0.12
CA ALA A 131 -14.08 20.22 -0.12
C ALA A 131 -14.84 20.31 1.21
N GLY A 132 -14.58 21.39 1.95
CA GLY A 132 -15.19 21.64 3.27
C GLY A 132 -14.48 21.00 4.46
N GLU A 133 -13.44 20.20 4.23
CA GLU A 133 -12.62 19.60 5.30
C GLU A 133 -11.34 20.41 5.58
N VAL A 134 -10.82 21.11 4.57
CA VAL A 134 -9.62 21.96 4.71
C VAL A 134 -9.92 23.13 5.66
N PRO A 135 -9.14 23.30 6.75
CA PRO A 135 -9.35 24.41 7.69
C PRO A 135 -9.20 25.78 7.03
N ASP A 136 -9.88 26.79 7.59
CA ASP A 136 -9.78 28.16 7.10
C ASP A 136 -8.35 28.69 7.15
N GLY A 137 -7.93 29.40 6.09
CA GLY A 137 -6.58 29.98 5.98
C GLY A 137 -5.50 29.01 5.48
N VAL A 138 -5.78 27.70 5.43
CA VAL A 138 -4.88 26.68 4.86
C VAL A 138 -4.92 26.75 3.34
N THR A 139 -3.76 26.63 2.70
CA THR A 139 -3.67 26.62 1.23
C THR A 139 -3.31 25.24 0.71
N THR A 140 -3.72 24.94 -0.52
CA THR A 140 -3.43 23.66 -1.16
C THR A 140 -2.77 23.85 -2.51
N ARG A 141 -1.77 23.02 -2.84
CA ARG A 141 -1.10 23.01 -4.14
C ARG A 141 -0.71 21.59 -4.56
N PHE A 142 -0.48 21.38 -5.85
CA PHE A 142 0.06 20.12 -6.34
C PHE A 142 1.58 20.20 -6.54
N GLU A 143 2.28 19.15 -6.15
CA GLU A 143 3.73 19.01 -6.27
C GLU A 143 4.09 17.60 -6.75
N GLN A 144 5.13 17.49 -7.58
CA GLN A 144 5.71 16.20 -7.93
C GLN A 144 6.76 15.84 -6.90
N VAL A 145 6.53 14.77 -6.15
CA VAL A 145 7.41 14.33 -5.06
C VAL A 145 7.99 12.95 -5.34
N PRO A 146 9.15 12.59 -4.77
CA PRO A 146 9.64 11.22 -4.82
C PRO A 146 8.60 10.24 -4.26
N PRO A 147 8.43 9.05 -4.83
CA PRO A 147 7.48 8.06 -4.30
C PRO A 147 7.85 7.59 -2.89
N THR A 148 9.12 7.71 -2.52
CA THR A 148 9.61 7.41 -1.17
C THR A 148 9.09 8.38 -0.12
N THR A 149 8.51 9.53 -0.50
CA THR A 149 7.91 10.49 0.43
C THR A 149 6.84 9.85 1.32
N PHE A 150 6.09 8.87 0.81
CA PHE A 150 5.02 8.19 1.54
C PHE A 150 5.42 6.82 2.10
N GLY A 151 6.68 6.41 1.91
CA GLY A 151 7.16 5.04 2.16
C GLY A 151 7.48 4.69 3.61
N ASP A 152 7.43 5.65 4.54
CA ASP A 152 7.74 5.43 5.97
C ASP A 152 6.55 4.93 6.79
N ALA A 153 5.36 4.77 6.20
CA ALA A 153 4.30 4.04 6.86
C ALA A 153 4.75 2.56 6.95
N PRO A 154 4.88 1.98 8.17
CA PRO A 154 5.19 0.57 8.29
C PRO A 154 4.16 -0.19 7.47
N ALA A 155 4.68 -0.91 6.45
CA ALA A 155 3.91 -1.81 5.62
C ALA A 155 2.87 -2.50 6.51
N ASP A 156 1.61 -2.46 6.07
CA ASP A 156 0.48 -3.19 6.60
C ASP A 156 0.83 -4.08 7.77
N HIS A 157 0.15 -3.91 8.90
CA HIS A 157 -0.06 -5.00 9.85
C HIS A 157 -0.80 -6.15 9.12
N LYS A 158 -0.12 -6.82 8.19
CA LYS A 158 -0.27 -8.22 7.91
C LYS A 158 0.02 -8.83 9.26
N HIS A 159 -1.05 -9.09 10.00
CA HIS A 159 -1.12 -10.26 10.84
C HIS A 159 -0.65 -11.40 9.93
N THR A 160 0.65 -11.70 9.99
CA THR A 160 1.10 -13.05 9.74
C THR A 160 0.16 -13.90 10.58
N PRO A 161 -0.58 -14.86 9.99
CA PRO A 161 -1.08 -15.95 10.80
C PRO A 161 0.18 -16.70 11.23
N GLU A 162 0.86 -16.17 12.25
CA GLU A 162 1.74 -17.00 13.04
C GLU A 162 0.85 -18.15 13.47
N GLU A 163 1.32 -19.35 13.14
CA GLU A 163 0.78 -20.62 13.54
C GLU A 163 0.78 -20.69 15.07
N ARG A 164 -0.15 -19.97 15.69
CA ARG A 164 -0.56 -20.18 17.07
C ARG A 164 -1.77 -21.07 16.98
N ALA A 165 -1.49 -22.34 16.77
CA ALA A 165 -2.33 -23.42 17.22
C ALA A 165 -2.50 -23.27 18.75
N HIS A 166 -3.40 -22.38 19.16
CA HIS A 166 -4.01 -22.44 20.48
C HIS A 166 -5.07 -23.54 20.41
N ASP A 167 -4.58 -24.77 20.47
CA ASP A 167 -5.38 -25.92 20.82
C ASP A 167 -5.85 -25.73 22.27
N HIS A 168 -7.08 -25.23 22.43
CA HIS A 168 -7.75 -25.20 23.72
C HIS A 168 -8.25 -26.61 24.03
N THR A 169 -7.32 -27.47 24.46
CA THR A 169 -7.66 -28.73 25.11
C THR A 169 -8.36 -28.40 26.43
N HIS A 170 -9.67 -28.55 26.49
CA HIS A 170 -10.40 -28.61 27.76
C HIS A 170 -10.48 -30.06 28.22
N GLY A 171 -9.36 -30.55 28.75
CA GLY A 171 -9.26 -31.85 29.40
C GLY A 171 -9.50 -31.75 30.91
N GLY A 172 -10.73 -32.07 31.34
CA GLY A 172 -11.01 -32.82 32.58
C GLY A 172 -10.91 -32.11 33.93
N GLY A 173 -12.03 -31.54 34.39
CA GLY A 173 -12.30 -31.25 35.80
C GLY A 173 -13.73 -31.64 36.15
N ALA A 174 -13.89 -32.82 36.75
CA ALA A 174 -15.18 -33.43 37.07
C ALA A 174 -15.95 -32.66 38.15
N HIS A 175 -17.21 -32.28 37.87
CA HIS A 175 -18.23 -32.09 38.89
C HIS A 175 -19.57 -32.62 38.37
N GLN A 176 -19.95 -33.78 38.93
CA GLN A 176 -21.29 -34.34 38.79
C GLN A 176 -22.24 -33.62 39.76
N HIS A 177 -23.39 -33.18 39.28
CA HIS A 177 -24.60 -33.06 40.10
C HIS A 177 -25.80 -33.57 39.30
N GLY A 178 -26.43 -34.59 39.86
CA GLY A 178 -27.56 -35.30 39.27
C GLY A 178 -28.91 -34.64 39.54
N HIS A 179 -29.79 -34.91 38.57
CA HIS A 179 -31.25 -35.10 38.61
C HIS A 179 -32.16 -33.94 39.07
N SER A 180 -33.07 -33.53 38.18
CA SER A 180 -34.42 -34.14 38.15
C SER A 180 -35.21 -33.64 36.94
N HIS A 181 -36.02 -34.56 36.41
CA HIS A 181 -36.97 -34.36 35.32
C HIS A 181 -38.11 -33.43 35.75
N GLU A 182 -38.66 -32.67 34.82
CA GLU A 182 -40.11 -32.64 34.66
C GLU A 182 -40.48 -32.30 33.21
N GLU A 183 -41.37 -33.14 32.68
CA GLU A 183 -41.86 -33.17 31.31
C GLU A 183 -42.85 -32.03 31.05
N ARG A 184 -42.83 -31.47 29.83
CA ARG A 184 -44.07 -31.02 29.21
C ARG A 184 -43.99 -31.06 27.68
N ALA A 185 -45.01 -31.71 27.13
CA ALA A 185 -45.16 -32.21 25.79
C ALA A 185 -45.58 -31.16 24.75
N HIS A 186 -45.76 -31.69 23.52
CA HIS A 186 -46.51 -31.17 22.35
C HIS A 186 -45.63 -30.47 21.30
N ASP A 187 -45.76 -30.71 20.00
CA ASP A 187 -46.60 -31.60 19.18
C ASP A 187 -46.05 -31.50 17.72
N HIS A 188 -46.35 -32.51 16.91
CA HIS A 188 -45.90 -32.65 15.53
C HIS A 188 -46.69 -31.77 14.55
N GLY A 189 -46.00 -31.21 13.56
CA GLY A 189 -46.63 -30.49 12.46
C GLY A 189 -45.85 -30.61 11.16
N ASN A 190 -45.91 -31.79 10.53
CA ASN A 190 -45.49 -32.03 9.16
C ASN A 190 -46.42 -31.27 8.19
N ARG A 191 -45.87 -30.51 7.23
CA ARG A 191 -46.57 -30.27 5.96
C ARG A 191 -45.63 -29.91 4.82
N ALA A 192 -45.45 -30.88 3.93
CA ALA A 192 -45.25 -30.67 2.51
C ALA A 192 -46.54 -30.13 1.88
N THR A 193 -46.40 -29.14 0.99
CA THR A 193 -47.24 -28.72 -0.15
C THR A 193 -46.68 -27.37 -0.58
N GLY A 194 -46.44 -27.02 -1.84
CA GLY A 194 -46.97 -27.49 -3.10
C GLY A 194 -46.81 -26.31 -4.07
N GLU A 195 -46.47 -26.63 -5.32
CA GLU A 195 -46.32 -25.73 -6.46
C GLU A 195 -47.41 -24.67 -6.61
N ALA A 196 -46.98 -23.52 -7.12
CA ALA A 196 -47.78 -22.35 -7.44
C ALA A 196 -48.68 -22.58 -8.69
N PRO A 197 -49.82 -21.89 -8.78
CA PRO A 197 -50.71 -21.98 -9.94
C PRO A 197 -50.28 -21.09 -11.10
N ASP A 198 -50.71 -21.56 -12.27
CA ASP A 198 -50.76 -20.95 -13.58
C ASP A 198 -51.74 -19.75 -13.66
N GLU A 199 -51.55 -18.96 -14.72
CA GLU A 199 -52.34 -17.82 -15.25
C GLU A 199 -52.05 -16.39 -14.74
#